data_AF-A0A1F7SES5-F1
#
_entry.id   AF-A0A1F7SES5-F1
#
_cell.length_a   1.000
_cell.length_b   1.000
_cell.length_c   1.000
_cell.angle_alpha   90.00
_cell.angle_beta   90.00
_cell.angle_gamma   90.00
#
_symmetry.space_group_name_H-M   'P 1'
#
loop_
_entity.id
_entity.type
_entity.pdbx_description
1 polymer ?
#
loop_
_entity_poly.entity_id
_entity_poly.type
_entity_poly.pdbx_seq_one_letter_code
_entity_poly.pdbx_strand_id
1 'polypeptide(L)'
;MKVTSHRDEIRVSRLLGASRYRVEKPFLSEGVIYGFFGATLGLLISFLLSLYFQGPLNRFFDPVKFIESDPFFYLSVAALEIIGGILVGYFSSWLSVRRFIKF
;
A
#
# COMPACT_ATOMS: atom_id res chain seq x y z
N MET A 1 -3.81 4.26 18.60
CA MET A 1 -4.37 4.83 19.85
C MET A 1 -5.64 5.70 19.67
N LYS A 2 -6.10 6.06 18.46
CA LYS A 2 -7.39 6.79 18.27
C LYS A 2 -8.65 5.92 18.42
N VAL A 3 -8.57 4.62 18.16
CA VAL A 3 -9.71 3.68 18.18
C VAL A 3 -10.35 3.53 19.56
N THR A 4 -9.59 3.70 20.65
CA THR A 4 -10.12 3.58 22.02
C THR A 4 -10.96 4.78 22.43
N SER A 5 -10.71 5.97 21.86
CA SER A 5 -11.46 7.19 22.22
C SER A 5 -12.87 7.21 21.61
N HIS A 6 -13.12 6.46 20.53
CA HIS A 6 -14.42 6.36 19.88
C HIS A 6 -15.16 5.06 20.23
N ARG A 7 -14.66 4.25 21.18
CA ARG A 7 -15.33 3.00 21.57
C ARG A 7 -16.74 3.24 22.13
N ASP A 8 -16.94 4.31 22.88
CA ASP A 8 -18.25 4.62 23.46
C ASP A 8 -19.24 5.15 22.42
N GLU A 9 -18.80 5.95 21.45
CA GLU A 9 -19.64 6.37 20.31
C GLU A 9 -20.05 5.19 19.42
N ILE A 10 -19.13 4.25 19.16
CA ILE A 10 -19.43 3.02 18.39
C ILE A 10 -20.43 2.14 19.14
N ARG A 11 -20.34 2.08 20.48
CA ARG A 11 -21.27 1.32 21.34
C ARG A 11 -22.67 1.94 21.32
N VAL A 12 -22.78 3.27 21.42
CA VAL A 12 -24.06 4.00 21.31
C VAL A 12 -24.65 3.86 19.90
N SER A 13 -23.83 3.93 18.85
CA SER A 13 -24.30 3.76 17.47
C SER A 13 -24.80 2.34 17.19
N ARG A 14 -24.16 1.29 17.76
CA ARG A 14 -24.67 -0.10 17.69
C ARG A 14 -26.02 -0.28 18.39
N LEU A 15 -26.27 0.42 19.50
CA LEU A 15 -27.56 0.41 20.20
C LEU A 15 -28.70 1.06 19.39
N LEU A 16 -28.35 1.99 18.49
CA LEU A 16 -29.27 2.63 17.55
C LEU A 16 -29.42 1.87 16.22
N GLY A 17 -28.87 0.66 16.10
CA GLY A 17 -28.98 -0.17 14.89
C GLY A 17 -27.97 0.15 13.79
N ALA A 18 -26.87 0.83 14.09
CA ALA A 18 -25.85 1.13 13.08
C ALA A 18 -25.19 -0.15 12.52
N SER A 19 -25.28 -0.30 11.20
CA SER A 19 -24.65 -1.38 10.43
C SER A 19 -23.13 -1.39 10.61
N ARG A 20 -22.54 -2.60 10.73
CA ARG A 20 -21.08 -2.85 10.80
C ARG A 20 -20.28 -2.12 9.71
N TYR A 21 -20.92 -1.86 8.57
CA TYR A 21 -20.34 -1.17 7.42
C TYR A 21 -19.93 0.29 7.68
N ARG A 22 -20.57 0.97 8.64
CA ARG A 22 -20.24 2.38 9.00
C ARG A 22 -18.93 2.49 9.79
N VAL A 23 -18.54 1.42 10.50
CA VAL A 23 -17.30 1.36 11.29
C VAL A 23 -16.13 0.87 10.45
N GLU A 24 -16.40 0.03 9.44
CA GLU A 24 -15.37 -0.60 8.58
C GLU A 24 -14.83 0.34 7.48
N LYS A 25 -15.67 1.26 6.98
CA LYS A 25 -15.29 2.26 5.95
C LYS A 25 -14.04 3.12 6.26
N PRO A 26 -13.94 3.80 7.43
CA PRO A 26 -12.78 4.65 7.71
C PRO A 26 -11.48 3.84 7.81
N PHE A 27 -11.52 2.64 8.38
CA PHE A 27 -10.34 1.77 8.45
C PHE A 27 -9.87 1.30 7.08
N LEU A 28 -10.81 0.92 6.20
CA LEU A 28 -10.47 0.56 4.82
C LEU A 28 -9.76 1.71 4.10
N SER A 29 -10.23 2.95 4.30
CA SER A 29 -9.61 4.14 3.70
C SER A 29 -8.20 4.42 4.21
N GLU A 30 -7.94 4.23 5.51
CA GLU A 30 -6.57 4.32 6.06
C GLU A 30 -5.64 3.29 5.42
N GLY A 31 -6.10 2.05 5.23
CA GLY A 31 -5.31 0.99 4.57
C GLY A 31 -4.88 1.34 3.16
N VAL A 32 -5.80 1.89 2.36
CA VAL A 32 -5.50 2.35 0.99
C VAL A 32 -4.50 3.50 1.01
N ILE A 33 -4.64 4.46 1.92
CA ILE A 33 -3.72 5.59 2.07
C ILE A 33 -2.32 5.08 2.42
N TYR A 34 -2.20 4.20 3.42
CA TYR A 34 -0.90 3.61 3.79
C TYR A 34 -0.28 2.79 2.66
N GLY A 35 -1.09 2.02 1.91
CA GLY A 35 -0.63 1.26 0.74
C GLY A 35 -0.12 2.17 -0.38
N PHE A 36 -0.81 3.28 -0.65
CA PHE A 36 -0.40 4.26 -1.65
C PHE A 36 0.92 4.96 -1.28
N PHE A 37 1.05 5.43 -0.04
CA PHE A 37 2.28 6.06 0.43
C PHE A 37 3.46 5.08 0.47
N GLY A 38 3.22 3.82 0.89
CA GLY A 38 4.21 2.77 0.87
C GLY A 38 4.71 2.46 -0.54
N ALA A 39 3.79 2.30 -1.51
CA ALA A 39 4.13 2.08 -2.90
C ALA A 39 4.90 3.26 -3.50
N THR A 40 4.48 4.49 -3.21
CA THR A 40 5.14 5.71 -3.71
C THR A 40 6.58 5.80 -3.20
N LEU A 41 6.81 5.51 -1.91
CA LEU A 41 8.14 5.49 -1.32
C LEU A 41 9.00 4.34 -1.88
N GLY A 42 8.42 3.15 -2.05
CA GLY A 42 9.08 2.01 -2.68
C GLY A 42 9.56 2.32 -4.09
N LEU A 43 8.68 2.91 -4.91
CA LEU A 43 8.98 3.36 -6.25
C LEU A 43 10.15 4.35 -6.29
N LEU A 44 10.12 5.33 -5.39
CA LEU A 44 11.15 6.38 -5.32
C LEU A 44 12.52 5.80 -4.98
N ILE A 45 12.55 4.87 -4.01
CA ILE A 45 13.78 4.15 -3.62
C ILE A 45 14.26 3.27 -4.78
N SER A 46 13.37 2.50 -5.40
CA SER A 46 13.66 1.63 -6.54
C SER A 46 14.26 2.43 -7.71
N PHE A 47 13.70 3.60 -8.01
CA PHE A 47 14.20 4.50 -9.04
C PHE A 47 15.59 5.04 -8.74
N LEU A 48 15.84 5.49 -7.50
CA LEU A 48 17.16 5.95 -7.05
C LEU A 48 18.21 4.84 -7.15
N LEU A 49 17.87 3.62 -6.72
CA LEU A 49 18.76 2.46 -6.84
C LEU A 49 19.05 2.16 -8.31
N SER A 50 18.05 2.19 -9.18
CA SER A 50 18.22 1.94 -10.61
C SER A 50 19.22 2.91 -11.23
N LEU A 51 19.10 4.22 -10.93
CA LEU A 51 20.05 5.23 -11.42
C LEU A 51 21.48 5.02 -10.93
N TYR A 52 21.67 4.61 -9.67
CA TYR A 52 23.00 4.38 -9.10
C TYR A 52 23.66 3.11 -9.65
N PHE A 53 22.90 2.03 -9.81
CA PHE A 53 23.42 0.72 -10.18
C PHE A 53 23.46 0.46 -11.70
N GLN A 54 22.80 1.27 -12.52
CA GLN A 54 22.80 1.16 -13.99
C GLN A 54 24.21 1.09 -14.59
N GLY A 55 25.11 1.97 -14.17
CA GLY A 55 26.48 2.04 -14.68
C GLY A 55 27.32 0.78 -14.41
N PRO A 56 27.50 0.36 -13.15
CA PRO A 56 28.28 -0.83 -12.83
C PRO A 56 27.63 -2.11 -13.36
N LEU A 57 26.32 -2.32 -13.19
CA LEU A 57 25.67 -3.58 -13.59
C LEU A 57 25.73 -3.83 -15.09
N ASN A 58 25.50 -2.81 -15.93
CA ASN A 58 25.56 -3.00 -17.39
C ASN A 58 26.99 -3.25 -17.90
N ARG A 59 28.03 -2.80 -17.17
CA ARG A 59 29.43 -3.13 -17.51
C ARG A 59 29.84 -4.53 -17.07
N PHE A 60 29.27 -5.06 -16.00
CA PHE A 60 29.56 -6.41 -15.50
C PHE A 60 28.90 -7.52 -16.33
N PHE A 61 27.75 -7.25 -16.96
CA PHE A 61 26.96 -8.26 -17.69
C PHE A 61 27.03 -8.17 -19.22
N ASP A 62 27.95 -7.38 -19.78
CA ASP A 62 28.12 -7.22 -21.23
C ASP A 62 28.33 -8.60 -21.90
N PRO A 63 27.53 -8.98 -22.94
CA PRO A 63 26.67 -8.14 -23.79
C PRO A 63 25.20 -8.01 -23.35
N VAL A 64 24.79 -8.59 -22.23
CA VAL A 64 23.40 -8.55 -21.74
C VAL A 64 23.16 -7.29 -20.92
N LYS A 65 22.31 -6.39 -21.40
CA LYS A 65 21.85 -5.24 -20.61
C LYS A 65 20.94 -5.74 -19.49
N PHE A 66 21.37 -5.54 -18.24
CA PHE A 66 20.64 -6.00 -17.05
C PHE A 66 19.56 -5.01 -16.61
N ILE A 67 19.82 -3.72 -16.80
CA ILE A 67 18.83 -2.66 -16.56
C ILE A 67 18.47 -2.05 -17.92
N GLU A 68 17.27 -2.37 -18.35
CA GLU A 68 16.68 -1.89 -19.60
C GLU A 68 16.26 -0.43 -19.42
N SER A 69 16.71 0.46 -20.32
CA SER A 69 16.46 1.90 -20.23
C SER A 69 15.16 2.32 -20.92
N ASP A 70 14.29 1.38 -21.25
CA ASP A 70 13.04 1.68 -21.94
C ASP A 70 12.06 2.38 -20.98
N PRO A 71 11.60 3.60 -21.31
CA PRO A 71 10.58 4.29 -20.52
C PRO A 71 9.30 3.47 -20.31
N PHE A 72 8.92 2.61 -21.26
CA PHE A 72 7.74 1.76 -21.12
C PHE A 72 7.91 0.71 -20.02
N PHE A 73 9.12 0.16 -19.85
CA PHE A 73 9.41 -0.80 -18.79
C PHE A 73 9.24 -0.15 -17.41
N TYR A 74 9.85 1.02 -17.20
CA TYR A 74 9.72 1.76 -15.94
C TYR A 74 8.27 2.13 -15.63
N LEU A 75 7.49 2.53 -16.64
CA LEU A 75 6.08 2.89 -16.46
C LEU A 75 5.23 1.67 -16.09
N SER A 76 5.50 0.50 -16.69
CA SER A 76 4.81 -0.74 -16.36
C SER A 76 5.11 -1.24 -14.95
N VAL A 77 6.37 -1.16 -14.51
CA VAL A 77 6.79 -1.52 -13.14
C VAL A 77 6.15 -0.58 -12.13
N ALA A 78 6.15 0.73 -12.41
CA ALA A 78 5.51 1.72 -11.55
C ALA A 78 4.01 1.48 -11.40
N ALA A 79 3.31 1.17 -12.50
CA ALA A 79 1.90 0.84 -12.45
C ALA A 79 1.62 -0.42 -11.61
N LEU A 80 2.41 -1.48 -11.82
CA LEU A 80 2.29 -2.73 -11.06
C LEU A 80 2.57 -2.53 -9.56
N GLU A 81 3.58 -1.74 -9.21
CA GLU A 81 3.95 -1.47 -7.82
C GLU A 81 2.86 -0.67 -7.09
N ILE A 82 2.29 0.36 -7.73
CA ILE A 82 1.18 1.14 -7.18
C ILE A 82 -0.06 0.26 -6.99
N ILE A 83 -0.44 -0.51 -8.01
CA ILE A 83 -1.60 -1.41 -7.93
C ILE A 83 -1.37 -2.46 -6.82
N GLY A 84 -0.19 -3.07 -6.78
CA GLY A 84 0.19 -4.04 -5.77
C GLY A 84 0.17 -3.47 -4.36
N GLY A 85 0.73 -2.28 -4.14
CA GLY A 85 0.74 -1.62 -2.84
C GLY A 85 -0.66 -1.20 -2.37
N ILE A 86 -1.53 -0.74 -3.27
CA ILE A 86 -2.94 -0.46 -2.95
C ILE A 86 -3.66 -1.77 -2.57
N LEU A 87 -3.46 -2.86 -3.32
CA LEU A 87 -4.08 -4.15 -3.02
C LEU A 87 -3.62 -4.69 -1.67
N VAL A 88 -2.33 -4.63 -1.35
CA VAL A 88 -1.78 -5.05 -0.05
C VAL A 88 -2.27 -4.15 1.08
N GLY A 89 -2.33 -2.84 0.87
CA GLY A 89 -2.89 -1.86 1.83
C GLY A 89 -4.38 -2.13 2.11
N TYR A 90 -5.15 -2.42 1.07
CA TYR A 90 -6.55 -2.80 1.17
C TYR A 90 -6.73 -4.14 1.91
N PHE A 91 -5.97 -5.17 1.54
CA PHE A 91 -6.03 -6.49 2.17
C PHE A 91 -5.64 -6.45 3.65
N SER A 92 -4.58 -5.72 3.98
CA SER A 92 -4.10 -5.59 5.37
C SER A 92 -5.11 -4.86 6.27
N SER A 93 -5.78 -3.83 5.76
CA SER A 93 -6.86 -3.17 6.48
C SER A 93 -8.09 -4.05 6.62
N TRP A 94 -8.49 -4.75 5.55
CA TRP A 94 -9.62 -5.69 5.60
C TRP A 94 -9.40 -6.81 6.63
N LEU A 95 -8.19 -7.38 6.66
CA LEU A 95 -7.81 -8.38 7.66
C LEU A 95 -7.87 -7.81 9.09
N SER A 96 -7.43 -6.56 9.27
CA SER A 96 -7.45 -5.88 10.57
C SER A 96 -8.87 -5.65 11.07
N VAL A 97 -9.79 -5.20 10.21
CA VAL A 97 -11.19 -4.98 10.59
C VAL A 97 -11.88 -6.28 11.00
N ARG A 98 -11.68 -7.36 10.23
CA ARG A 98 -12.22 -8.69 10.57
C ARG A 98 -11.75 -9.20 11.93
N ARG A 99 -10.51 -8.86 12.32
CA ARG A 99 -9.93 -9.27 13.60
C ARG A 99 -10.40 -8.40 14.78
N PHE A 100 -10.58 -7.08 14.58
CA PHE A 100 -10.98 -6.15 15.64
C PHE A 100 -12.49 -6.12 15.92
N ILE A 101 -13.36 -6.40 14.95
CA ILE A 101 -14.82 -6.42 15.16
C ILE A 101 -15.29 -7.70 15.91
N LYS A 102 -14.39 -8.64 16.17
CA LYS A 102 -14.67 -9.82 17.02
C LYS A 102 -14.61 -9.54 18.53
N PHE A 103 -14.36 -8.29 18.96
CA PHE A 103 -14.55 -7.82 20.33
C PHE A 103 -15.72 -6.83 20.45
#